data_AF-A0A2R6LCN4-F1
#
_entry.id   AF-A0A2R6LCN4-F1
#
_cell.length_a   1.000
_cell.length_b   1.000
_cell.length_c   1.000
_cell.angle_alpha   90.00
_cell.angle_beta   90.00
_cell.angle_gamma   90.00
#
_symmetry.space_group_name_H-M   'P 1'
#
loop_
_entity.id
_entity.type
_entity.pdbx_description
1 polymer ?
#
loop_
_entity_poly.entity_id
_entity_poly.type
_entity_poly.pdbx_seq_one_letter_code
_entity_poly.pdbx_strand_id
1 'polypeptide(L)'
;MNSNTIRVVLVAVLILTTAGCLGDFPGLHGDRPWTLTLYISEEEQVDETIQITAEVGLDGAYQDDTVVTDVRVCAVDGDGNEAGTATAGDITGTQPRVNVTLRLDHPPAQLLLDYDAVEADSSYSVEGLERLDERRYSTIDQEGPRCDG
;
A
#
# COMPACT_ATOMS: atom_id res chain seq x y z
N MET A 1 31.05 -8.19 74.02
CA MET A 1 31.68 -8.77 72.82
C MET A 1 30.62 -8.88 71.75
N ASN A 2 30.93 -8.28 70.61
CA ASN A 2 30.03 -8.00 69.49
C ASN A 2 29.58 -9.28 68.78
N SER A 3 28.34 -9.31 68.28
CA SER A 3 28.12 -9.73 66.89
C SER A 3 26.77 -9.22 66.40
N ASN A 4 26.85 -8.21 65.53
CA ASN A 4 25.76 -7.81 64.64
C ASN A 4 25.49 -8.96 63.65
N THR A 5 24.22 -9.27 63.40
CA THR A 5 23.86 -9.92 62.13
C THR A 5 22.52 -9.37 61.64
N ILE A 6 22.65 -8.67 60.52
CA ILE A 6 21.67 -7.87 59.79
C ILE A 6 20.50 -8.77 59.36
N ARG A 7 19.27 -8.43 59.76
CA ARG A 7 18.05 -9.07 59.26
C ARG A 7 17.53 -8.30 58.05
N VAL A 8 17.85 -8.88 56.89
CA VAL A 8 17.16 -8.87 55.60
C VAL A 8 15.89 -8.00 55.56
N VAL A 9 15.98 -6.89 54.83
CA VAL A 9 14.84 -6.07 54.41
C VAL A 9 14.06 -6.87 53.37
N LEU A 10 12.87 -7.33 53.76
CA LEU A 10 11.92 -7.97 52.86
C LEU A 10 11.28 -6.88 52.00
N VAL A 11 11.76 -6.70 50.77
CA VAL A 11 11.16 -5.82 49.77
C VAL A 11 9.85 -6.49 49.33
N ALA A 12 8.72 -5.94 49.77
CA ALA A 12 7.41 -6.30 49.25
C ALA A 12 7.31 -5.79 47.81
N VAL A 13 7.49 -6.71 46.85
CA VAL A 13 7.20 -6.45 45.43
C VAL A 13 5.69 -6.27 45.30
N LEU A 14 5.30 -5.02 45.09
CA LEU A 14 3.94 -4.62 44.76
C LEU A 14 3.63 -5.15 43.36
N ILE A 15 2.86 -6.24 43.28
CA ILE A 15 2.31 -6.74 42.01
C ILE A 15 1.21 -5.75 41.59
N LEU A 16 1.57 -4.82 40.71
CA LEU A 16 0.61 -4.00 39.96
C LEU A 16 -0.15 -4.90 38.99
N THR A 17 -1.26 -5.46 39.46
CA THR A 17 -2.36 -5.93 38.63
C THR A 17 -3.07 -4.72 38.03
N THR A 18 -2.53 -4.16 36.95
CA THR A 18 -3.32 -3.36 36.01
C THR A 18 -3.69 -4.32 34.88
N ALA A 19 -4.85 -4.97 35.04
CA ALA A 19 -6.02 -4.61 34.26
C ALA A 19 -5.74 -4.82 32.77
N GLY A 20 -6.12 -6.02 32.30
CA GLY A 20 -6.32 -6.31 30.88
C GLY A 20 -7.42 -5.38 30.35
N CYS A 21 -7.00 -4.19 29.96
CA CYS A 21 -7.62 -3.42 28.90
C CYS A 21 -6.63 -3.46 27.73
N LEU A 22 -6.39 -4.67 27.20
CA LEU A 22 -6.10 -4.77 25.77
C LEU A 22 -7.43 -4.44 25.11
N GLY A 23 -7.71 -3.15 25.02
CA GLY A 23 -8.65 -2.67 24.04
C GLY A 23 -8.16 -3.20 22.71
N ASP A 24 -9.03 -3.90 22.01
CA ASP A 24 -8.96 -3.96 20.56
C ASP A 24 -8.69 -2.54 20.08
N PHE A 25 -7.44 -2.25 19.75
CA PHE A 25 -7.09 -1.09 18.97
C PHE A 25 -7.47 -1.45 17.54
N PRO A 26 -8.53 -0.86 16.95
CA PRO A 26 -8.70 -0.91 15.52
C PRO A 26 -7.56 -0.08 14.93
N GLY A 27 -6.43 -0.70 14.58
CA GLY A 27 -5.28 0.07 14.09
C GLY A 27 -3.95 -0.65 14.02
N LEU A 28 -3.81 -1.87 14.53
CA LEU A 28 -2.73 -2.74 14.07
C LEU A 28 -3.09 -3.17 12.64
N HIS A 29 -2.62 -2.37 11.69
CA HIS A 29 -2.41 -2.80 10.30
C HIS A 29 -1.53 -4.04 10.44
N GLY A 30 -2.16 -5.23 10.50
CA GLY A 30 -1.42 -6.47 10.66
C GLY A 30 -0.35 -6.50 9.60
N ASP A 31 0.90 -6.68 10.00
CA ASP A 31 2.08 -6.56 9.14
C ASP A 31 1.77 -7.18 7.77
N ARG A 32 1.53 -6.34 6.77
CA ARG A 32 1.35 -6.75 5.38
C ARG A 32 2.76 -6.85 4.84
N PRO A 33 3.32 -8.05 4.67
CA PRO A 33 4.73 -8.20 4.31
C PRO A 33 5.08 -7.57 2.96
N TRP A 34 4.11 -7.40 2.06
CA TRP A 34 4.31 -6.80 0.76
C TRP A 34 3.10 -5.95 0.32
N THR A 35 3.34 -5.10 -0.67
CA THR A 35 2.36 -4.16 -1.21
C THR A 35 2.39 -4.19 -2.74
N LEU A 36 1.21 -4.22 -3.37
CA LEU A 36 1.04 -3.87 -4.77
C LEU A 36 0.96 -2.35 -4.87
N THR A 37 1.92 -1.72 -5.53
CA THR A 37 2.07 -0.27 -5.52
C THR A 37 2.21 0.28 -6.94
N LEU A 38 1.95 1.57 -7.05
CA LEU A 38 1.99 2.35 -8.27
C LEU A 38 2.95 3.52 -8.11
N TYR A 39 3.86 3.69 -9.06
CA TYR A 39 4.76 4.84 -9.13
C TYR A 39 4.64 5.53 -10.47
N ILE A 40 4.69 6.85 -10.50
CA ILE A 40 4.81 7.60 -11.76
C ILE A 40 6.28 7.74 -12.09
N SER A 41 6.69 7.24 -13.25
CA SER A 41 8.05 7.43 -13.77
C SER A 41 8.16 8.71 -14.58
N GLU A 42 7.12 9.07 -15.34
CA GLU A 42 7.10 10.25 -16.19
C GLU A 42 5.66 10.77 -16.36
N GLU A 43 5.51 12.10 -16.32
CA GLU A 43 4.27 12.79 -16.73
C GLU A 43 4.67 13.93 -17.68
N GLU A 44 4.19 13.87 -18.91
CA GLU A 44 4.46 14.85 -19.95
C GLU A 44 3.19 15.24 -20.71
N GLN A 45 3.15 16.48 -21.18
CA GLN A 45 2.10 16.94 -22.09
C GLN A 45 2.56 16.68 -23.54
N VAL A 46 1.81 15.85 -24.26
CA VAL A 46 2.03 15.53 -25.67
C VAL A 46 0.82 16.00 -26.46
N ASP A 47 1.02 17.04 -27.27
CA ASP A 47 -0.04 17.76 -27.98
C ASP A 47 -1.13 18.28 -27.00
N GLU A 48 -2.37 17.84 -27.18
CA GLU A 48 -3.52 18.20 -26.34
C GLU A 48 -3.78 17.17 -25.22
N THR A 49 -2.93 16.14 -25.09
CA THR A 49 -3.09 15.07 -24.11
C THR A 49 -1.97 15.08 -23.07
N ILE A 50 -2.25 14.52 -21.91
CA ILE A 50 -1.26 14.21 -20.87
C ILE A 50 -0.94 12.73 -20.96
N GLN A 51 0.34 12.44 -21.15
CA GLN A 51 0.87 11.09 -21.13
C GLN A 51 1.51 10.83 -19.76
N ILE A 52 1.00 9.82 -19.06
CA ILE A 52 1.54 9.38 -17.77
C ILE A 52 2.13 7.98 -17.96
N THR A 53 3.43 7.85 -17.77
CA THR A 53 4.09 6.55 -17.65
C THR A 53 4.17 6.19 -16.17
N ALA A 54 3.62 5.05 -15.83
CA ALA A 54 3.63 4.54 -14.47
C ALA A 54 4.25 3.14 -14.42
N GLU A 55 4.92 2.83 -13.32
CA GLU A 55 5.38 1.49 -12.99
C GLU A 55 4.44 0.92 -11.92
N VAL A 56 3.89 -0.25 -12.20
CA VAL A 56 3.14 -1.04 -11.22
C VAL A 56 4.05 -2.18 -10.76
N GLY A 57 4.08 -2.45 -9.46
CA GLY A 57 4.89 -3.55 -8.98
C GLY A 57 4.60 -4.04 -7.57
N LEU A 58 5.32 -5.12 -7.22
CA LEU A 58 5.34 -5.72 -5.90
C LEU A 58 6.54 -5.14 -5.12
N ASP A 59 6.25 -4.59 -3.95
CA ASP A 59 7.25 -4.08 -3.00
C ASP A 59 7.17 -4.80 -1.66
N GLY A 60 8.29 -4.87 -0.94
CA GLY A 60 8.40 -5.61 0.31
C GLY A 60 8.77 -7.09 0.13
N ALA A 61 8.29 -7.94 1.03
CA ALA A 61 8.62 -9.36 1.15
C ALA A 61 7.56 -10.27 0.49
N TYR A 62 7.46 -10.20 -0.84
CA TYR A 62 6.69 -11.17 -1.64
C TYR A 62 7.51 -12.42 -1.95
N GLN A 63 6.84 -13.48 -2.44
CA GLN A 63 7.47 -14.75 -2.83
C GLN A 63 7.45 -14.93 -4.35
N ASP A 64 8.29 -15.82 -4.88
CA ASP A 64 8.40 -16.08 -6.33
C ASP A 64 7.09 -16.58 -6.96
N ASP A 65 6.25 -17.25 -6.17
CA ASP A 65 4.93 -17.78 -6.55
C ASP A 65 3.79 -16.77 -6.37
N THR A 66 4.08 -15.54 -5.94
CA THR A 66 3.08 -14.48 -5.85
C THR A 66 2.64 -14.07 -7.25
N VAL A 67 1.33 -14.04 -7.51
CA VAL A 67 0.75 -13.63 -8.79
C VAL A 67 -0.41 -12.66 -8.56
N VAL A 68 -0.40 -11.54 -9.26
CA VAL A 68 -1.53 -10.62 -9.38
C VAL A 68 -1.96 -10.61 -10.85
N THR A 69 -3.21 -10.99 -11.09
CA THR A 69 -3.76 -11.25 -12.44
C THR A 69 -4.50 -10.04 -12.98
N ASP A 70 -4.31 -9.77 -14.28
CA ASP A 70 -4.98 -8.68 -15.01
C ASP A 70 -4.91 -7.32 -14.31
N VAL A 71 -3.70 -6.90 -13.93
CA VAL A 71 -3.50 -5.61 -13.28
C VAL A 71 -3.77 -4.49 -14.27
N ARG A 72 -4.58 -3.53 -13.84
CA ARG A 72 -4.91 -2.33 -14.60
C ARG A 72 -4.68 -1.09 -13.74
N VAL A 73 -4.26 0.00 -14.37
CA VAL A 73 -4.18 1.31 -13.74
C VAL A 73 -5.31 2.15 -14.30
N CYS A 74 -6.12 2.70 -13.42
CA CYS A 74 -7.21 3.59 -13.80
C CYS A 74 -7.01 4.99 -13.21
N ALA A 75 -7.21 5.96 -14.08
CA ALA A 75 -7.19 7.37 -13.79
C ALA A 75 -8.60 7.82 -13.41
N VAL A 76 -8.72 8.53 -12.30
CA VAL A 76 -9.97 9.10 -11.81
C VAL A 76 -9.87 10.62 -11.84
N ASP A 77 -10.89 11.29 -12.37
CA ASP A 77 -10.97 12.74 -12.44
C ASP A 77 -11.38 13.39 -11.10
N GLY A 78 -11.43 14.73 -11.07
CA GLY A 78 -11.81 15.48 -9.86
C GLY A 78 -13.27 15.31 -9.43
N ASP A 79 -14.11 14.75 -10.29
CA ASP A 79 -15.52 14.44 -10.00
C ASP A 79 -15.70 12.98 -9.53
N GLY A 80 -14.62 12.19 -9.52
CA GLY A 80 -14.64 10.78 -9.12
C GLY A 80 -15.01 9.81 -10.25
N ASN A 81 -15.03 10.27 -11.51
CA ASN A 81 -15.31 9.40 -12.66
C ASN A 81 -14.02 8.84 -13.25
N GLU A 82 -14.12 7.68 -13.91
CA GLU A 82 -13.00 7.13 -14.68
C GLU A 82 -12.68 8.04 -15.88
N ALA A 83 -11.45 8.55 -15.92
CA ALA A 83 -10.91 9.36 -16.99
C ALA A 83 -10.16 8.53 -18.04
N GLY A 84 -9.66 7.35 -17.65
CA GLY A 84 -8.99 6.44 -18.57
C GLY A 84 -8.33 5.27 -17.84
N THR A 85 -8.04 4.19 -18.58
CA THR A 85 -7.51 2.94 -18.04
C THR A 85 -6.40 2.40 -18.94
N ALA A 86 -5.39 1.78 -18.34
CA ALA A 86 -4.30 1.09 -19.03
C ALA A 86 -4.00 -0.26 -18.37
N THR A 87 -3.82 -1.31 -19.17
CA THR A 87 -3.53 -2.66 -18.69
C THR A 87 -2.03 -2.87 -18.51
N ALA A 88 -1.61 -3.26 -17.31
CA ALA A 88 -0.27 -3.78 -17.02
C ALA A 88 -0.18 -5.28 -17.30
N GLY A 89 -1.28 -6.01 -17.13
CA GLY A 89 -1.32 -7.47 -17.25
C GLY A 89 -0.88 -8.14 -15.96
N ASP A 90 -0.30 -9.33 -16.06
CA ASP A 90 0.05 -10.11 -14.87
C ASP A 90 1.37 -9.62 -14.26
N ILE A 91 1.36 -9.47 -12.93
CA ILE A 91 2.55 -9.15 -12.14
C ILE A 91 2.87 -10.35 -11.27
N THR A 92 4.09 -10.86 -11.37
CA THR A 92 4.51 -12.08 -10.67
C THR A 92 5.72 -11.82 -9.80
N GLY A 93 5.99 -12.66 -8.80
CA GLY A 93 7.21 -12.57 -8.00
C GLY A 93 8.49 -12.60 -8.85
N THR A 94 8.48 -13.31 -9.98
CA THR A 94 9.60 -13.37 -10.92
C THR A 94 9.68 -12.21 -11.93
N GLN A 95 8.57 -11.50 -12.13
CA GLN A 95 8.47 -10.28 -12.93
C GLN A 95 7.68 -9.23 -12.14
N PRO A 96 8.30 -8.64 -11.11
CA PRO A 96 7.58 -7.89 -10.09
C PRO A 96 7.26 -6.45 -10.48
N ARG A 97 7.66 -5.99 -11.67
CA ARG A 97 7.49 -4.61 -12.14
C ARG A 97 7.10 -4.58 -13.61
N VAL A 98 6.10 -3.78 -13.93
CA VAL A 98 5.62 -3.55 -15.29
C VAL A 98 5.37 -2.06 -15.50
N ASN A 99 5.80 -1.54 -16.64
CA ASN A 99 5.50 -0.16 -17.03
C ASN A 99 4.24 -0.11 -17.88
N VAL A 100 3.39 0.87 -17.60
CA VAL A 100 2.18 1.20 -18.36
C VAL A 100 2.16 2.67 -18.73
N THR A 101 1.47 2.99 -19.81
CA THR A 101 1.30 4.37 -20.25
C THR A 101 -0.18 4.70 -20.42
N LEU A 102 -0.65 5.71 -19.69
CA LEU A 102 -1.97 6.30 -19.81
C LEU A 102 -1.89 7.55 -20.69
N ARG A 103 -2.94 7.79 -21.47
CA ARG A 103 -3.15 9.03 -22.21
C ARG A 103 -4.49 9.61 -21.82
N LEU A 104 -4.47 10.83 -21.30
CA LEU A 104 -5.63 11.48 -20.69
C LEU A 104 -5.80 12.88 -21.28
N ASP A 105 -7.04 13.34 -21.43
CA ASP A 105 -7.31 14.71 -21.90
C ASP A 105 -7.04 15.75 -20.81
N HIS A 106 -7.12 15.35 -19.55
CA HIS A 106 -6.92 16.19 -18.38
C HIS A 106 -6.11 15.46 -17.29
N PRO A 107 -5.44 16.20 -16.40
CA PRO A 107 -4.67 15.56 -15.35
C PRO A 107 -5.61 14.86 -14.36
N PRO A 108 -5.31 13.62 -13.93
CA PRO A 108 -6.17 12.87 -13.03
C PRO A 108 -6.08 13.42 -11.60
N ALA A 109 -7.16 13.30 -10.83
CA ALA A 109 -7.14 13.52 -9.40
C ALA A 109 -6.50 12.32 -8.66
N GLN A 110 -6.75 11.10 -9.14
CA GLN A 110 -6.19 9.88 -8.54
C GLN A 110 -5.79 8.88 -9.63
N LEU A 111 -4.81 8.04 -9.31
CA LEU A 111 -4.50 6.83 -10.05
C LEU A 111 -4.66 5.64 -9.11
N LEU A 112 -5.54 4.72 -9.49
CA LEU A 112 -5.92 3.56 -8.68
C LEU A 112 -5.54 2.28 -9.42
N LEU A 113 -5.49 1.18 -8.66
CA LEU A 113 -5.18 -0.15 -9.18
C LEU A 113 -6.43 -1.01 -9.24
N ASP A 114 -6.65 -1.66 -10.37
CA ASP A 114 -7.59 -2.76 -10.52
C ASP A 114 -6.84 -4.07 -10.77
N TYR A 115 -7.45 -5.19 -10.41
CA TYR A 115 -6.92 -6.53 -10.66
C TYR A 115 -8.02 -7.58 -10.46
N ASP A 116 -7.93 -8.70 -11.16
CA ASP A 116 -8.93 -9.78 -11.07
C ASP A 116 -8.72 -10.66 -9.84
N ALA A 117 -7.48 -11.10 -9.61
CA ALA A 117 -7.16 -12.02 -8.53
C ALA A 117 -5.74 -11.83 -8.00
N VAL A 118 -5.55 -12.18 -6.72
CA VAL A 118 -4.24 -12.28 -6.07
C VAL A 118 -4.06 -13.70 -5.55
N GLU A 119 -3.01 -14.36 -6.02
CA GLU A 119 -2.54 -15.65 -5.54
C GLU A 119 -1.27 -15.42 -4.72
N ALA A 120 -1.38 -15.51 -3.39
CA ALA A 120 -0.27 -15.31 -2.47
C ALA A 120 -0.52 -16.05 -1.15
N ASP A 121 0.56 -16.54 -0.53
CA ASP A 121 0.52 -17.21 0.79
C ASP A 121 0.51 -16.23 1.97
N SER A 122 0.55 -14.93 1.72
CA SER A 122 0.66 -13.89 2.74
C SER A 122 -0.30 -12.72 2.48
N SER A 123 -0.61 -11.97 3.54
CA SER A 123 -1.41 -10.74 3.44
C SER A 123 -0.67 -9.67 2.63
N TYR A 124 -1.44 -8.76 2.02
CA TYR A 124 -0.90 -7.70 1.19
C TYR A 124 -1.67 -6.39 1.33
N SER A 125 -1.04 -5.30 0.93
CA SER A 125 -1.66 -3.97 0.74
C SER A 125 -1.74 -3.63 -0.73
N VAL A 126 -2.63 -2.69 -1.05
CA VAL A 126 -2.67 -2.06 -2.36
C VAL A 126 -2.57 -0.55 -2.15
N GLU A 127 -1.70 0.08 -2.92
CA GLU A 127 -1.43 1.51 -2.83
C GLU A 127 -1.69 2.18 -4.17
N GLY A 128 -2.58 3.19 -4.16
CA GLY A 128 -2.80 4.10 -5.28
C GLY A 128 -2.05 5.41 -5.08
N LEU A 129 -2.33 6.37 -5.97
CA LEU A 129 -1.76 7.72 -5.93
C LEU A 129 -2.88 8.75 -5.95
N GLU A 130 -2.79 9.74 -5.06
CA GLU A 130 -3.60 10.95 -5.09
C GLU A 130 -2.75 12.13 -5.53
N ARG A 131 -3.26 12.91 -6.49
CA ARG A 131 -2.59 14.10 -6.97
C ARG A 131 -2.73 15.24 -5.97
N LEU A 132 -1.60 15.76 -5.51
CA LEU A 132 -1.52 16.90 -4.59
C LEU A 132 -1.50 18.24 -5.34
N ASP A 133 -0.73 18.31 -6.41
CA ASP A 133 -0.63 19.48 -7.29
C ASP A 133 -0.16 19.10 -8.70
N GLU A 134 0.27 20.08 -9.50
CA GLU A 134 0.59 19.91 -10.91
C GLU A 134 1.56 18.76 -11.22
N ARG A 135 2.42 18.30 -10.31
CA ARG A 135 3.31 17.15 -10.57
C ARG A 135 3.62 16.28 -9.35
N ARG A 136 2.96 16.54 -8.23
CA ARG A 136 3.20 15.79 -7.00
C ARG A 136 2.03 14.89 -6.71
N TYR A 137 2.36 13.67 -6.33
CA TYR A 137 1.43 12.65 -5.90
C TYR A 137 1.80 12.17 -4.50
N SER A 138 0.81 11.85 -3.69
CA SER A 138 0.98 11.10 -2.46
C SER A 138 0.40 9.71 -2.62
N THR A 139 1.07 8.74 -2.01
CA THR A 139 0.54 7.38 -1.87
C THR A 139 -0.71 7.38 -0.99
N ILE A 140 -1.71 6.60 -1.38
CA ILE A 140 -2.93 6.35 -0.61
C ILE A 140 -3.17 4.85 -0.46
N ASP A 141 -3.62 4.43 0.72
CA ASP A 141 -4.05 3.05 0.95
C ASP A 141 -5.36 2.77 0.23
N GLN A 142 -5.40 1.68 -0.52
CA GLN A 142 -6.57 1.25 -1.28
C GLN A 142 -7.20 -0.01 -0.65
N GLU A 143 -8.49 0.06 -0.36
CA GLU A 143 -9.26 -1.06 0.20
C GLU A 143 -9.69 -2.10 -0.86
N GLY A 144 -8.75 -2.66 -1.62
CA GLY A 144 -9.01 -3.67 -2.66
C GLY A 144 -9.13 -3.09 -4.08
N PRO A 145 -9.45 -3.90 -5.11
CA PRO A 145 -9.51 -3.45 -6.51
C PRO A 145 -10.54 -2.31 -6.69
N ARG A 146 -10.29 -1.44 -7.67
CA ARG A 146 -11.12 -0.28 -7.98
C ARG A 146 -11.32 -0.19 -9.49
N CYS A 147 -12.34 0.56 -9.92
CA CYS A 147 -12.69 0.78 -11.33
C CYS A 147 -13.43 -0.39 -12.02
N ASP A 148 -14.39 -0.97 -11.29
CA ASP A 148 -15.41 -1.85 -11.87
C ASP A 148 -16.33 -1.02 -12.79
N GLY A 149 -15.99 -0.93 -14.08
CA GLY A 149 -16.89 -0.40 -15.11
C GLY A 149 -18.17 -1.22 -15.25
#